data_AF-A0A7L3JV10-F1
#
_entry.id   AF-A0A7L3JV10-F1
#
_cell.length_a   1.000
_cell.length_b   1.000
_cell.length_c   1.000
_cell.angle_alpha   90.00
_cell.angle_beta   90.00
_cell.angle_gamma   90.00
#
_symmetry.space_group_name_H-M   'P 1'
#
loop_
_entity.id
_entity.type
_entity.pdbx_description
1 polymer ?
#
loop_
_entity_poly.entity_id
_entity_poly.type
_entity_poly.pdbx_seq_one_letter_code
_entity_poly.pdbx_strand_id
1 'polypeptide(L)'
;LGLSGPPGAGKSTFIECFGKMLTERKYKVSVLAVDPSSSTSGGSLLGDKTRMTELSRDMNAYIRPSPTRGTLGGVTRTTNEAILLCEGGGYDVVLVETVGM
;
A
#
# COMPACT_ATOMS: atom_id res chain seq x y z
N LEU A 1 8.21 -4.71 -3.09
CA LEU A 1 9.05 -4.07 -2.04
C LEU A 1 8.22 -3.86 -0.79
N GLY A 2 8.71 -4.31 0.38
CA GLY A 2 8.02 -4.13 1.67
C GLY A 2 8.66 -3.03 2.51
N LEU A 3 7.83 -2.19 3.15
CA LEU A 3 8.24 -1.07 3.99
C LEU A 3 7.59 -1.22 5.38
N SER A 4 8.42 -1.29 6.41
CA SER A 4 7.98 -1.32 7.81
C SER A 4 8.82 -0.38 8.65
N GLY A 5 8.27 0.08 9.76
CA GLY A 5 8.88 1.08 10.63
C GLY A 5 7.84 1.82 11.47
N PRO A 6 8.28 2.54 12.51
CA PRO A 6 7.38 3.18 13.47
C PRO A 6 6.46 4.22 12.81
N PRO A 7 5.33 4.57 13.45
CA PRO A 7 4.53 5.72 13.03
C PRO A 7 5.40 6.97 12.90
N GLY A 8 5.18 7.78 11.85
CA GLY A 8 5.95 9.00 11.61
C GLY A 8 7.32 8.81 10.93
N ALA A 9 7.78 7.58 10.67
CA ALA A 9 9.06 7.33 9.99
C ALA A 9 9.14 7.76 8.50
N GLY A 10 8.09 8.40 7.96
CA GLY A 10 8.07 8.88 6.58
C GLY A 10 7.79 7.81 5.51
N LYS A 11 7.27 6.64 5.88
CA LYS A 11 6.98 5.52 4.94
C LYS A 11 6.08 5.94 3.77
N SER A 12 4.92 6.52 4.05
CA SER A 12 3.98 6.94 3.00
C SER A 12 4.56 8.07 2.13
N THR A 13 5.37 8.98 2.71
CA THR A 13 6.10 10.01 1.96
C THR A 13 7.12 9.39 1.02
N PHE A 14 7.88 8.39 1.48
CA PHE A 14 8.81 7.65 0.64
C PHE A 14 8.06 6.96 -0.52
N ILE A 15 6.93 6.32 -0.23
CA ILE A 15 6.11 5.63 -1.26
C ILE A 15 5.58 6.61 -2.30
N GLU A 16 5.11 7.79 -1.90
CA GLU A 16 4.65 8.80 -2.83
C GLU A 16 5.77 9.21 -3.80
N CYS A 17 6.93 9.62 -3.26
CA CYS A 17 8.06 10.04 -4.10
C CYS A 17 8.60 8.90 -4.97
N PHE A 18 8.80 7.71 -4.40
CA PHE A 18 9.34 6.56 -5.11
C PHE A 18 8.35 6.02 -6.16
N GLY A 19 7.07 5.93 -5.80
CA GLY A 19 6.00 5.53 -6.70
C GLY A 19 5.88 6.47 -7.89
N LYS A 20 5.92 7.79 -7.68
CA LYS A 20 5.91 8.76 -8.77
C LYS A 20 7.11 8.62 -9.70
N MET A 21 8.30 8.45 -9.14
CA MET A 21 9.51 8.21 -9.95
C MET A 21 9.34 6.97 -10.84
N LEU A 22 8.68 5.91 -10.35
CA LEU A 22 8.41 4.71 -11.13
C LEU A 22 7.35 4.93 -12.20
N THR A 23 6.24 5.61 -11.89
CA THR A 23 5.18 5.90 -12.87
C THR A 23 5.62 6.87 -13.96
N GLU A 24 6.50 7.83 -13.65
CA GLU A 24 7.18 8.70 -14.63
C GLU A 24 8.00 7.88 -15.64
N ARG A 25 8.58 6.77 -15.19
CA ARG A 25 9.29 5.78 -16.01
C ARG A 25 8.36 4.74 -16.67
N LYS A 26 7.05 4.98 -16.64
CA LYS A 26 5.99 4.16 -17.27
C LYS A 26 5.74 2.80 -16.62
N TYR A 27 6.28 2.55 -15.43
CA TYR A 27 5.89 1.38 -14.65
C TYR A 27 4.49 1.57 -14.07
N LYS A 28 3.70 0.49 -14.07
CA LYS A 28 2.45 0.41 -13.31
C LYS A 28 2.76 0.00 -11.88
N VAL A 29 2.35 0.83 -10.92
CA VAL A 29 2.68 0.67 -9.51
C VAL A 29 1.41 0.40 -8.71
N SER A 30 1.43 -0.65 -7.89
CA SER A 30 0.40 -0.88 -6.88
C SER A 30 0.98 -0.65 -5.49
N VAL A 31 0.18 -0.06 -4.61
CA VAL A 31 0.49 0.18 -3.21
C VAL A 31 -0.55 -0.52 -2.35
N LEU A 32 -0.10 -1.45 -1.51
CA LEU A 32 -0.90 -2.16 -0.52
C LEU A 32 -0.55 -1.62 0.87
N ALA A 33 -1.43 -0.78 1.42
CA ALA A 33 -1.27 -0.22 2.76
C ALA A 33 -1.94 -1.13 3.79
N VAL A 34 -1.15 -1.86 4.57
CA VAL A 34 -1.56 -2.90 5.52
C VAL A 34 -1.72 -2.29 6.91
N ASP A 35 -2.95 -2.25 7.42
CA ASP A 35 -3.29 -1.70 8.73
C ASP A 35 -3.86 -2.79 9.67
N PRO A 36 -3.20 -3.08 10.83
CA PRO A 36 -3.72 -4.00 11.84
C PRO A 36 -5.08 -3.59 12.42
N SER A 37 -5.38 -2.29 12.50
CA SER A 37 -6.58 -1.76 13.15
C SER A 37 -7.85 -1.78 12.28
N SER A 38 -7.68 -1.97 10.98
CA SER A 38 -8.76 -1.95 9.97
C SER A 38 -9.86 -3.01 10.15
N SER A 39 -9.61 -4.06 10.97
CA SER A 39 -10.63 -5.05 11.33
C SER A 39 -11.76 -4.48 12.19
N THR A 40 -11.50 -3.41 12.94
CA THR A 40 -12.43 -2.85 13.93
C THR A 40 -13.37 -1.80 13.34
N SER A 41 -12.97 -1.13 12.24
CA SER A 41 -13.76 -0.06 11.61
C SER A 41 -14.54 -0.48 10.36
N GLY A 42 -14.44 -1.73 9.92
CA GLY A 42 -15.11 -2.21 8.69
C GLY A 42 -14.41 -1.79 7.38
N GLY A 43 -13.23 -1.17 7.47
CA GLY A 43 -12.39 -0.78 6.33
C GLY A 43 -11.59 0.49 6.61
N SER A 44 -10.31 0.51 6.21
CA SER A 44 -9.52 1.74 6.10
C SER A 44 -10.03 2.48 4.86
N LEU A 45 -11.07 3.31 5.02
CA LEU A 45 -11.80 3.84 3.87
C LEU A 45 -11.03 4.95 3.14
N LEU A 46 -10.18 5.73 3.83
CA LEU A 46 -9.63 6.98 3.28
C LEU A 46 -8.25 7.42 3.82
N GLY A 47 -7.74 6.86 4.91
CA GLY A 47 -6.59 7.42 5.65
C GLY A 47 -5.24 7.37 4.92
N ASP A 48 -5.05 6.39 4.04
CA ASP A 48 -3.78 6.22 3.31
C ASP A 48 -3.78 6.94 1.95
N LYS A 49 -4.95 7.10 1.32
CA LYS A 49 -5.06 7.88 0.07
C LYS A 49 -4.81 9.37 0.29
N THR A 50 -5.12 9.91 1.47
CA THR A 50 -4.83 11.32 1.81
C THR A 50 -3.34 11.57 2.08
N ARG A 51 -2.55 10.53 2.36
CA ARG A 51 -1.09 10.65 2.58
C ARG A 51 -0.27 10.62 1.29
N MET A 52 -0.83 10.06 0.22
CA MET A 52 -0.18 9.92 -1.09
C MET A 52 -1.02 10.63 -2.16
N THR A 53 -1.15 11.95 -2.02
CA THR A 53 -2.10 12.78 -2.78
C THR A 53 -1.82 12.78 -4.27
N GLU A 54 -0.56 12.84 -4.67
CA GLU A 54 -0.18 12.89 -6.07
C GLU A 54 -0.22 11.50 -6.70
N LEU A 55 0.38 10.52 -6.02
CA LEU A 55 0.41 9.13 -6.50
C LEU A 55 -1.00 8.53 -6.58
N SER A 56 -1.91 8.87 -5.68
CA SER A 56 -3.30 8.40 -5.72
C SER A 56 -4.10 8.88 -6.94
N ARG A 57 -3.61 9.91 -7.65
CA ARG A 57 -4.22 10.49 -8.85
C ARG A 57 -3.52 10.06 -10.14
N ASP A 58 -2.41 9.33 -10.04
CA ASP A 58 -1.68 8.82 -11.20
C ASP A 58 -2.40 7.60 -11.77
N MET A 59 -2.72 7.62 -13.07
CA MET A 59 -3.42 6.53 -13.75
C MET A 59 -2.60 5.25 -13.86
N ASN A 60 -1.27 5.32 -13.70
CA ASN A 60 -0.39 4.16 -13.62
C ASN A 60 -0.24 3.65 -12.17
N ALA A 61 -0.87 4.30 -11.19
CA ALA A 61 -0.81 3.90 -9.81
C ALA A 61 -2.17 3.39 -9.30
N TYR A 62 -2.12 2.41 -8.41
CA TYR A 62 -3.28 1.92 -7.69
C TYR A 62 -2.97 1.78 -6.21
N ILE A 63 -3.72 2.48 -5.37
CA ILE A 63 -3.54 2.48 -3.92
C ILE A 63 -4.74 1.81 -3.27
N ARG A 64 -4.47 0.71 -2.56
CA ARG A 64 -5.46 -0.10 -1.86
C ARG A 64 -5.09 -0.26 -0.39
N PRO A 65 -5.97 0.17 0.52
CA PRO A 65 -5.92 -0.24 1.91
C PRO A 65 -6.23 -1.75 2.01
N SER A 66 -5.37 -2.51 2.69
CA SER A 66 -5.49 -3.96 2.85
C SER A 66 -5.70 -4.31 4.33
N PRO A 67 -6.86 -4.87 4.70
CA PRO A 67 -7.11 -5.23 6.09
C PRO A 67 -6.42 -6.53 6.49
N THR A 68 -5.86 -6.54 7.69
CA THR A 68 -5.23 -7.72 8.32
C THR A 68 -6.24 -8.67 8.99
N ARG A 69 -7.53 -8.28 9.06
CA ARG A 69 -8.62 -9.06 9.69
C ARG A 69 -8.30 -9.61 11.09
N GLY A 70 -7.52 -8.88 11.89
CA GLY A 70 -7.26 -9.24 13.29
C GLY A 70 -6.25 -10.37 13.51
N THR A 71 -5.62 -10.89 12.46
CA THR A 71 -4.48 -11.82 12.61
C THR A 71 -3.19 -11.05 12.90
N LEU A 72 -2.57 -11.34 14.05
CA LEU A 72 -1.31 -10.73 14.48
C LEU A 72 -0.16 -11.25 13.60
N GLY A 73 0.34 -10.41 12.69
CA GLY A 73 1.43 -10.73 11.78
C GLY A 73 1.40 -9.75 10.62
N GLY A 74 2.37 -8.85 10.53
CA GLY A 74 2.36 -7.65 9.67
C GLY A 74 2.19 -7.86 8.16
N VAL A 75 2.10 -9.11 7.69
CA VAL A 75 1.75 -9.49 6.32
C VAL A 75 0.93 -10.77 6.40
N THR A 76 -0.38 -10.67 6.24
CA THR A 76 -1.30 -11.81 6.34
C THR A 76 -1.37 -12.57 5.01
N ARG A 77 -1.93 -13.79 5.01
CA ARG A 77 -2.25 -14.55 3.78
C ARG A 77 -3.02 -13.70 2.76
N THR A 78 -3.93 -12.85 3.25
CA THR A 78 -4.70 -11.92 2.42
C THR A 78 -3.82 -10.89 1.70
N THR A 79 -2.69 -10.47 2.27
CA THR A 79 -1.72 -9.59 1.59
C THR A 79 -1.03 -10.32 0.44
N ASN A 80 -0.65 -11.59 0.62
CA ASN A 80 -0.07 -12.38 -0.47
C ASN A 80 -1.06 -12.58 -1.63
N GLU A 81 -2.33 -12.87 -1.31
CA GLU A 81 -3.39 -12.97 -2.34
C GLU A 81 -3.60 -11.63 -3.06
N ALA A 82 -3.53 -10.50 -2.35
CA ALA A 82 -3.61 -9.18 -2.96
C ALA A 82 -2.40 -8.87 -3.85
N ILE A 83 -1.19 -9.27 -3.46
CA ILE A 83 0.02 -9.14 -4.29
C ILE A 83 -0.17 -9.90 -5.60
N LEU A 84 -0.59 -11.17 -5.53
CA LEU A 84 -0.83 -12.01 -6.72
C LEU A 84 -1.88 -11.40 -7.66
N LEU A 85 -2.94 -10.78 -7.11
CA LEU A 85 -3.93 -10.08 -7.91
C LEU A 85 -3.36 -8.82 -8.60
N CYS A 86 -2.46 -8.09 -7.93
CA CYS A 86 -1.77 -6.97 -8.56
C CYS A 86 -0.81 -7.43 -9.66
N GLU A 87 -0.03 -8.48 -9.43
CA GLU A 87 0.84 -9.06 -10.45
C GLU A 87 0.02 -9.55 -11.66
N GLY A 88 -1.04 -10.32 -11.42
CA GLY A 88 -1.97 -10.78 -12.47
C GLY A 88 -2.73 -9.63 -13.16
N GLY A 89 -2.90 -8.49 -12.48
CA GLY A 89 -3.48 -7.26 -13.02
C GLY A 89 -2.51 -6.45 -13.88
N GLY A 90 -1.26 -6.90 -14.05
CA GLY A 90 -0.25 -6.24 -14.87
C GLY A 90 0.39 -5.03 -14.21
N TYR A 91 0.48 -5.01 -12.88
CA TYR A 91 1.31 -4.05 -12.16
C TYR A 91 2.76 -4.57 -12.12
N ASP A 92 3.69 -3.75 -12.61
CA ASP A 92 5.11 -4.10 -12.66
C ASP A 92 5.76 -4.05 -11.27
N VAL A 93 5.25 -3.19 -10.39
CA VAL A 93 5.78 -2.99 -9.05
C VAL A 93 4.67 -3.05 -8.01
N VAL A 94 4.85 -3.91 -7.01
CA VAL A 94 3.99 -3.98 -5.82
C VAL A 94 4.76 -3.45 -4.61
N LEU A 95 4.30 -2.31 -4.08
CA LEU A 95 4.78 -1.70 -2.84
C LEU A 95 3.83 -2.10 -1.71
N VAL A 96 4.37 -2.56 -0.60
CA VAL A 96 3.58 -2.95 0.58
C VAL A 96 4.10 -2.15 1.77
N GLU A 97 3.22 -1.42 2.46
CA GLU A 97 3.57 -0.77 3.72
C GLU A 97 2.76 -1.29 4.88
N THR A 98 3.39 -1.47 6.04
CA THR A 98 2.69 -1.77 7.29
C THR A 98 2.51 -0.48 8.07
N VAL A 99 1.30 -0.18 8.55
CA VAL A 99 1.09 0.85 9.57
C VAL A 99 1.90 0.45 10.81
N GLY A 100 2.71 1.38 11.32
CA GLY A 100 3.64 1.09 12.41
C GLY A 100 2.90 0.62 13.65
N MET A 101 3.38 -0.46 14.27
CA MET A 101 3.00 -0.82 15.65
C MET A 101 3.43 0.27 16.63
#